data_AF-A0A392PII7-F1
#
_entry.id   AF-A0A392PII7-F1
#
_cell.length_a   1.000
_cell.length_b   1.000
_cell.length_c   1.000
_cell.angle_alpha   90.00
_cell.angle_beta   90.00
_cell.angle_gamma   90.00
#
_symmetry.space_group_name_H-M   'P 1'
#
loop_
_entity.id
_entity.type
_entity.pdbx_description
1 polymer ?
#
loop_
_entity_poly.entity_id
_entity_poly.type
_entity_poly.pdbx_seq_one_letter_code
_entity_poly.pdbx_strand_id
1 'polypeptide(L)'
;MQLLTEVATVICGRKELKSLVNIAGQLDSVKRVICIDNDVPSDASSAQHRWTITSFSDVEKLGRENPIEADLPLSADVAVIMYTSGSTGLPK
;
A
#
# COMPACT_ATOMS: atom_id res chain seq x y z
N MET A 1 -2.93 -21.19 -10.56
CA MET A 1 -2.74 -19.84 -11.12
C MET A 1 -2.47 -18.93 -9.93
N GLN A 2 -1.21 -18.54 -9.72
CA GLN A 2 -0.84 -17.64 -8.64
C GLN A 2 -1.17 -16.23 -9.16
N LEU A 3 -2.18 -15.57 -8.59
CA LEU A 3 -2.48 -14.19 -8.93
C LEU A 3 -1.35 -13.33 -8.34
N LEU A 4 -0.37 -12.99 -9.17
CA LEU A 4 0.57 -11.91 -8.89
C LEU A 4 -0.22 -10.62 -8.96
N THR A 5 -0.52 -10.03 -7.81
CA THR A 5 -1.13 -8.69 -7.76
C THR A 5 -0.03 -7.66 -7.98
N GLU A 6 -0.15 -6.85 -9.03
CA GLU A 6 0.77 -5.74 -9.29
C GLU A 6 0.34 -4.52 -8.45
N VAL A 7 0.51 -4.63 -7.13
CA VAL A 7 0.09 -3.59 -6.18
C VAL A 7 0.95 -2.34 -6.36
N ALA A 8 0.32 -1.21 -6.69
CA ALA A 8 1.00 0.08 -6.85
C ALA A 8 1.04 0.92 -5.55
N THR A 9 0.08 0.70 -4.65
CA THR A 9 -0.06 1.42 -3.37
C THR A 9 -0.20 0.42 -2.23
N VAL A 10 0.62 0.56 -1.19
CA VAL A 10 0.48 -0.20 0.05
C VAL A 10 0.03 0.73 1.16
N ILE A 11 -0.95 0.30 1.97
CA ILE A 11 -1.37 1.01 3.18
C ILE A 11 -1.00 0.13 4.37
N CYS A 12 -0.28 0.68 5.35
CA CYS A 12 0.25 -0.11 6.46
C CYS A 12 0.47 0.71 7.74
N GLY A 13 0.67 0.03 8.87
CA GLY A 13 1.16 0.67 10.09
C GLY A 13 2.69 0.79 10.11
N ARG A 14 3.21 1.47 11.13
CA ARG A 14 4.63 1.69 11.35
C ARG A 14 5.45 0.41 11.47
N LYS A 15 4.88 -0.64 12.10
CA LYS A 15 5.58 -1.93 12.27
C LYS A 15 5.77 -2.64 10.93
N GLU A 16 4.73 -2.64 10.11
CA GLU A 16 4.73 -3.26 8.79
C GLU A 16 5.61 -2.47 7.82
N LEU A 17 5.62 -1.14 7.90
CA LEU A 17 6.50 -0.29 7.08
C LEU A 17 7.97 -0.68 7.22
N LYS A 18 8.44 -0.95 8.44
CA LYS A 18 9.81 -1.43 8.67
C LYS A 18 10.09 -2.74 7.93
N SER A 19 9.12 -3.66 7.91
CA SER A 19 9.25 -4.93 7.21
C SER A 19 9.24 -4.74 5.68
N LEU A 20 8.40 -3.83 5.18
CA LEU A 20 8.35 -3.47 3.75
C LEU A 20 9.66 -2.86 3.27
N VAL A 21 10.25 -1.92 4.03
CA VAL A 21 11.54 -1.30 3.69
C VAL A 21 12.64 -2.35 3.53
N ASN A 22 12.67 -3.38 4.37
CA ASN A 22 13.66 -4.46 4.28
C ASN A 22 13.55 -5.29 2.99
N ILE A 23 12.36 -5.34 2.38
CA ILE A 23 12.12 -6.06 1.12
C ILE A 23 11.87 -5.13 -0.07
N ALA A 24 12.12 -3.82 0.07
CA ALA A 24 11.76 -2.81 -0.93
C ALA A 24 12.36 -3.10 -2.32
N GLY A 25 13.55 -3.69 -2.38
CA GLY A 25 14.22 -4.10 -3.62
C GLY A 25 13.55 -5.26 -4.35
N GLN A 26 12.59 -5.96 -3.73
CA GLN A 26 11.82 -7.06 -4.34
C GLN A 26 10.41 -6.61 -4.77
N LEU A 27 10.00 -5.40 -4.39
CA LEU A 27 8.68 -4.85 -4.66
C LEU A 27 8.78 -3.85 -5.81
N ASP A 28 8.74 -4.35 -7.04
CA ASP A 28 8.91 -3.53 -8.26
C ASP A 28 7.66 -2.74 -8.64
N SER A 29 6.46 -3.25 -8.34
CA SER A 29 5.20 -2.57 -8.67
C SER A 29 4.86 -1.44 -7.71
N VAL A 30 5.35 -1.49 -6.46
CA VAL A 30 4.98 -0.55 -5.40
C VAL A 30 5.63 0.80 -5.67
N LYS A 31 4.80 1.84 -5.74
CA LYS A 31 5.20 3.23 -5.97
C LYS A 31 4.91 4.12 -4.76
N ARG A 32 3.88 3.78 -3.99
CA ARG A 32 3.38 4.58 -2.86
C ARG A 32 3.19 3.72 -1.62
N VAL A 33 3.57 4.25 -0.47
CA VAL A 33 3.26 3.67 0.84
C VAL A 33 2.58 4.73 1.71
N ILE A 34 1.38 4.41 2.18
CA ILE A 34 0.59 5.29 3.05
C ILE A 34 0.61 4.68 4.46
N CYS A 35 1.16 5.44 5.40
CA CYS A 35 1.25 5.05 6.80
C CYS A 35 -0.02 5.50 7.54
N ILE A 36 -0.77 4.58 8.16
CA ILE A 36 -1.99 4.92 8.92
C ILE A 36 -1.66 5.73 10.18
N ASP A 37 -0.46 5.56 10.74
CA ASP A 37 -0.02 6.35 11.88
C ASP A 37 0.18 7.83 11.50
N ASN A 38 -0.05 8.73 12.47
CA ASN A 38 -0.04 10.19 12.25
C ASN A 38 1.29 10.73 11.67
N ASP A 39 2.40 10.04 11.91
CA ASP A 39 3.73 10.45 11.45
C ASP A 39 4.45 9.33 10.70
N VAL A 40 5.05 9.71 9.56
CA VAL A 40 5.97 8.84 8.82
C VAL A 40 7.26 8.66 9.63
N PRO A 41 7.69 7.42 9.91
CA PRO A 41 8.92 7.16 10.65
C PRO A 41 10.17 7.64 9.89
N SER A 42 11.13 8.24 10.59
CA SER A 42 12.46 8.60 10.07
C SER A 42 13.18 7.44 9.38
N ASP A 43 12.91 6.23 9.87
CA ASP A 43 13.55 4.97 9.50
C ASP A 43 13.20 4.54 8.07
N ALA A 44 12.18 5.16 7.47
CA ALA A 44 11.76 4.90 6.09
C ALA A 44 12.53 5.73 5.04
N SER A 45 13.46 6.60 5.48
CA SER A 45 14.30 7.44 4.61
C SER A 45 15.04 6.65 3.53
N SER A 46 15.52 5.44 3.86
CA SER A 46 16.22 4.58 2.91
C SER A 46 15.35 4.13 1.73
N ALA A 47 14.02 4.14 1.84
CA ALA A 47 13.10 3.76 0.77
C ALA A 47 12.50 4.97 0.02
N GLN A 48 12.73 6.20 0.48
CA GLN A 48 12.16 7.41 -0.13
C GLN A 48 12.61 7.65 -1.57
N HIS A 49 13.79 7.15 -1.96
CA HIS A 49 14.25 7.22 -3.35
C HIS A 49 13.48 6.30 -4.31
N ARG A 50 12.71 5.34 -3.76
CA ARG A 50 11.96 4.34 -4.53
C ARG A 50 10.45 4.53 -4.38
N TRP A 51 9.99 4.91 -3.19
CA TRP A 51 8.58 5.08 -2.87
C TRP A 51 8.27 6.50 -2.43
N THR A 52 7.09 6.99 -2.83
CA THR A 52 6.46 8.11 -2.13
C THR A 52 5.86 7.58 -0.83
N ILE A 53 6.36 8.06 0.31
CA ILE A 53 5.90 7.65 1.64
C ILE A 53 5.21 8.84 2.31
N THR A 54 3.97 8.67 2.73
CA THR A 54 3.12 9.73 3.30
C THR A 54 2.26 9.18 4.44
N SER A 55 1.80 10.02 5.36
CA SER A 55 0.82 9.62 6.38
C SER A 55 -0.59 9.62 5.78
N PHE A 56 -1.50 8.88 6.39
CA PHE A 56 -2.90 8.87 5.98
C PHE A 56 -3.55 10.25 6.19
N SER A 57 -3.20 10.95 7.27
CA SER A 57 -3.69 12.31 7.56
C SER A 57 -3.25 13.32 6.49
N ASP A 58 -2.04 13.20 5.95
CA ASP A 58 -1.58 14.02 4.84
C ASP A 58 -2.33 13.73 3.55
N VAL A 59 -2.68 12.47 3.29
CA VAL A 59 -3.52 12.08 2.14
C VAL A 59 -4.94 12.65 2.27
N GLU A 60 -5.53 12.61 3.46
CA GLU A 60 -6.84 13.22 3.72
C GLU A 60 -6.82 14.73 3.50
N LYS A 61 -5.77 15.40 3.99
CA LYS A 61 -5.57 16.83 3.77
C LYS A 61 -5.42 17.14 2.27
N LEU A 62 -4.59 16.38 1.56
CA LEU A 62 -4.39 16.53 0.12
C LEU A 62 -5.70 16.40 -0.66
N GLY A 63 -6.51 15.39 -0.33
CA GLY A 63 -7.82 15.17 -0.97
C GLY A 63 -8.83 16.27 -0.67
N ARG A 64 -8.80 16.86 0.53
CA ARG A 64 -9.65 18.01 0.90
C ARG A 64 -9.26 19.28 0.15
N GLU A 65 -7.96 19.50 -0.03
CA GLU A 65 -7.42 20.67 -0.74
C GLU A 65 -7.57 20.55 -2.27
N ASN A 66 -7.64 19.32 -2.79
CA ASN A 66 -7.70 19.03 -4.23
C ASN A 66 -8.85 18.05 -4.54
N PRO A 67 -10.11 18.46 -4.38
CA PRO A 67 -11.25 17.60 -4.66
C PRO A 67 -11.32 17.25 -6.16
N ILE A 68 -11.61 15.98 -6.45
CA ILE A 68 -11.88 15.48 -7.80
C ILE A 68 -13.22 14.76 -7.82
N GLU A 69 -13.86 14.68 -8.99
CA GLU A 69 -15.09 13.88 -9.14
C GLU A 69 -14.81 12.40 -8.88
N ALA A 70 -15.79 11.72 -8.28
CA ALA A 70 -15.67 10.29 -7.97
C ALA A 70 -15.75 9.44 -9.24
N ASP A 71 -14.75 8.58 -9.44
CA ASP A 71 -14.77 7.52 -10.44
C ASP A 71 -15.32 6.25 -9.78
N LEU A 72 -16.56 5.89 -10.10
CA LEU A 72 -17.30 4.81 -9.42
C LEU A 72 -17.05 3.45 -10.11
N PRO A 73 -16.85 2.37 -9.33
CA PRO A 73 -16.62 1.04 -9.91
C PRO A 73 -17.88 0.47 -10.57
N LEU A 74 -17.68 -0.38 -11.57
CA LEU A 74 -18.71 -1.21 -12.18
C LEU A 74 -18.93 -2.49 -11.36
N SER A 75 -20.09 -3.12 -11.53
CA SER A 75 -20.40 -4.40 -10.87
C SER A 75 -19.47 -5.55 -11.26
N ALA A 76 -18.75 -5.41 -12.39
CA ALA A 76 -17.80 -6.40 -12.89
C ALA A 76 -16.37 -6.20 -12.33
N ASP A 77 -16.10 -5.10 -11.64
CA ASP A 77 -14.77 -4.80 -11.12
C ASP A 77 -14.42 -5.68 -9.90
N VAL A 78 -13.14 -6.04 -9.79
CA VAL A 78 -12.64 -6.79 -8.62
C VAL A 78 -12.53 -5.84 -7.43
N ALA A 79 -13.40 -6.01 -6.44
CA ALA A 79 -13.39 -5.19 -5.23
C ALA A 79 -12.33 -5.64 -4.21
N VAL A 80 -12.24 -6.94 -3.93
CA VAL A 80 -11.38 -7.49 -2.87
C VAL A 80 -10.82 -8.85 -3.27
N ILE A 81 -9.53 -9.05 -3.02
CA ILE A 81 -8.88 -10.36 -3.03
C ILE A 81 -8.50 -10.69 -1.59
N MET A 82 -9.09 -11.75 -1.02
CA MET A 82 -8.80 -12.21 0.34
C MET A 82 -7.92 -13.45 0.27
N TYR A 83 -6.66 -13.30 0.67
CA TYR A 83 -5.73 -14.42 0.73
C TYR A 83 -6.01 -15.30 1.95
N THR A 84 -6.11 -16.62 1.75
CA THR A 84 -6.32 -17.58 2.84
C THR A 84 -5.36 -18.77 2.73
N SER A 85 -4.82 -19.23 3.87
CA SER A 85 -4.00 -20.44 3.94
C SER A 85 -4.87 -21.63 4.34
N GLY A 86 -5.00 -22.61 3.44
CA GLY A 86 -5.60 -23.92 3.74
C GLY A 86 -4.60 -24.88 4.39
N SER A 87 -4.86 -26.19 4.34
CA SER A 87 -4.00 -27.24 4.92
C SER A 87 -2.56 -27.24 4.41
N THR A 88 -2.30 -26.65 3.23
CA THR A 88 -0.95 -26.53 2.64
C THR A 88 -0.13 -25.37 3.20
N GLY A 89 -0.70 -24.50 4.05
CA GLY A 89 -0.03 -23.34 4.65
C GLY A 89 0.27 -22.17 3.69
N LEU A 90 0.45 -22.44 2.39
CA LEU A 90 0.63 -21.41 1.37
C LEU A 90 -0.69 -20.64 1.13
N PRO A 91 -0.69 -19.30 1.25
CA PRO A 91 -1.85 -18.48 0.91
C PRO A 91 -2.21 -18.59 -0.58
N LYS A 92 -3.51 -18.69 -0.86
CA LYS A 92 -4.08 -18.63 -2.21
C LYS A 92 -4.85 -17.34 -2.41
#